data_AF-A0A6L2NU23-F1
#
_entry.id   AF-A0A6L2NU23-F1
#
_cell.length_a   1.000
_cell.length_b   1.000
_cell.length_c   1.000
_cell.angle_alpha   90.00
_cell.angle_beta   90.00
_cell.angle_gamma   90.00
#
_symmetry.space_group_name_H-M   'P 1'
#
loop_
_entity.id
_entity.type
_entity.pdbx_description
1 polymer ?
#
loop_
_entity_poly.entity_id
_entity_poly.type
_entity_poly.pdbx_seq_one_letter_code
_entity_poly.pdbx_strand_id
1 'polypeptide(L)' 'MEYVPIICDFPEVFLEELPRLPPPRQVEFRIDLVARVAPVARAPYRLAPSEMKELSVQLQELLEKGFIRPSSSP' A
#
# COMPACT_ATOMS: atom_id res chain seq x y z
N MET A 1 12.31 -16.80 -19.72
CA MET A 1 11.80 -16.94 -18.33
C MET A 1 10.85 -18.12 -18.36
N GLU A 2 11.16 -19.20 -17.64
CA GLU A 2 10.23 -20.33 -17.50
C GLU A 2 9.05 -19.86 -16.66
N TYR A 3 7.87 -19.85 -17.27
CA TYR A 3 6.63 -19.53 -16.59
C TYR A 3 6.28 -20.71 -15.70
N VAL A 4 6.21 -20.50 -14.39
CA VAL A 4 5.78 -21.54 -13.45
C VAL A 4 4.35 -21.91 -13.81
N PRO A 5 4.02 -23.18 -14.14
CA PRO A 5 2.71 -23.56 -14.66
C PRO A 5 1.53 -23.08 -13.81
N ILE A 6 1.72 -23.06 -12.49
CA ILE A 6 0.73 -22.60 -11.51
C ILE A 6 0.34 -21.13 -11.73
N ILE A 7 1.25 -20.27 -12.19
CA ILE A 7 0.94 -18.85 -12.42
C ILE A 7 0.00 -18.72 -13.64
N CYS A 8 0.16 -19.59 -14.66
CA CYS A 8 -0.71 -19.58 -15.85
C CYS A 8 -2.15 -19.95 -15.50
N ASP A 9 -2.33 -20.78 -14.46
CA ASP A 9 -3.64 -21.26 -14.04
C ASP A 9 -4.45 -20.18 -13.29
N PHE A 10 -3.79 -19.11 -12.80
CA PHE A 10 -4.43 -18.04 -12.03
C PHE A 10 -4.05 -16.63 -12.53
N PRO A 11 -4.37 -16.29 -13.79
CA PRO A 11 -4.03 -14.98 -14.37
C PRO A 11 -4.71 -13.82 -13.62
N GLU A 12 -5.88 -14.08 -13.03
CA GLU A 12 -6.67 -13.11 -12.24
C GLU A 12 -6.03 -12.79 -10.87
N VAL A 13 -5.17 -13.69 -10.35
CA VAL A 13 -4.53 -13.56 -9.02
C VAL A 13 -3.17 -12.89 -9.13
N PHE A 14 -2.42 -13.20 -10.20
CA PHE A 14 -1.08 -12.70 -10.45
C PHE A 14 -1.07 -11.67 -11.58
N LEU A 15 -1.87 -10.62 -11.42
CA LEU A 15 -1.91 -9.51 -12.36
C LEU A 15 -0.57 -8.76 -12.36
N GLU A 16 -0.12 -8.32 -13.54
CA GLU A 16 1.04 -7.45 -13.71
C GLU A 16 0.84 -6.09 -13.02
N GLU A 17 -0.42 -5.66 -12.92
CA GLU A 17 -0.82 -4.49 -12.16
C GLU A 17 -1.66 -4.89 -10.93
N LEU A 18 -1.41 -4.24 -9.80
CA LEU A 18 -2.20 -4.49 -8.60
C LEU A 18 -3.69 -4.20 -8.87
N PRO A 19 -4.61 -5.12 -8.54
CA PRO A 19 -6.03 -4.82 -8.57
C PRO A 19 -6.27 -3.61 -7.65
N ARG A 20 -7.21 -2.73 -8.02
CA ARG A 20 -7.60 -1.56 -7.21
C ARG A 20 -7.90 -1.95 -5.76
N LEU A 21 -8.18 -0.94 -4.92
CA LEU A 21 -8.66 -1.15 -3.55
C LEU A 21 -9.63 -2.35 -3.48
N PRO A 22 -9.44 -3.25 -2.50
CA PRO A 22 -10.28 -4.43 -2.38
C PRO A 22 -11.76 -4.02 -2.39
N PRO A 23 -12.64 -4.85 -2.98
CA PRO A 23 -14.06 -4.54 -3.05
C PRO A 23 -14.60 -4.11 -1.68
N PRO A 24 -15.53 -3.16 -1.63
CA PRO A 24 -16.14 -2.74 -0.37
C PRO A 24 -16.68 -3.98 0.33
N ARG A 25 -16.07 -4.32 1.47
CA ARG A 25 -16.53 -5.45 2.27
C ARG A 25 -17.76 -5.00 3.05
N GLN A 26 -18.69 -5.92 3.32
CA GLN A 26 -19.91 -5.61 4.10
C GLN A 26 -19.61 -5.15 5.53
N VAL A 27 -18.39 -5.38 6.02
CA VAL A 27 -17.93 -5.01 7.35
C VAL A 27 -16.78 -4.01 7.23
N GLU A 28 -16.88 -2.93 8.00
CA GLU A 28 -15.81 -1.94 8.16
C GLU A 28 -14.65 -2.57 8.96
N PHE A 29 -13.42 -2.52 8.42
CA PHE A 29 -12.24 -2.94 9.16
C PHE A 29 -11.92 -1.91 10.23
N ARG A 30 -11.99 -2.33 11.49
CA ARG A 30 -11.57 -1.52 12.65
C ARG A 30 -10.36 -2.16 13.30
N ILE A 31 -9.41 -1.31 13.69
CA ILE A 31 -8.26 -1.71 14.50
C ILE A 31 -8.55 -1.19 15.91
N ASP A 32 -8.92 -2.09 16.81
CA ASP A 32 -9.17 -1.74 18.20
C ASP A 32 -7.85 -1.54 18.93
N LEU A 33 -7.69 -0.37 19.56
CA LEU A 33 -6.54 -0.07 20.40
C LEU A 33 -6.79 -0.54 21.83
N VAL A 34 -5.73 -1.03 22.48
CA VAL A 34 -5.77 -1.25 23.94
C VAL A 34 -6.04 0.08 24.62
N ALA A 35 -6.91 0.09 25.62
CA ALA A 35 -7.23 1.28 26.39
C ALA A 35 -5.95 1.98 26.88
N ARG A 36 -5.90 3.31 26.71
CA ARG A 36 -4.78 4.20 27.08
C ARG A 36 -3.55 4.17 26.16
N VAL A 37 -3.60 3.50 25.01
CA VAL A 37 -2.56 3.64 23.98
C VAL A 37 -2.74 4.96 23.25
N ALA A 38 -1.73 5.83 23.32
CA ALA A 38 -1.66 7.06 22.55
C ALA A 38 -1.02 6.81 21.17
N PRO A 39 -1.38 7.58 20.13
CA PRO A 39 -0.66 7.60 18.87
C PRO A 39 0.83 7.92 19.07
N VAL A 40 1.69 7.29 18.28
CA VAL A 40 3.14 7.53 18.33
C VAL A 40 3.59 8.17 17.02
N ALA A 41 4.00 9.44 17.10
CA ALA A 41 4.64 10.14 16.00
C ALA A 41 6.15 9.90 16.03
N ARG A 42 6.74 9.51 14.89
CA ARG A 42 8.19 9.38 14.72
C ARG A 42 8.64 10.18 13.51
N ALA A 43 9.82 10.81 13.59
CA ALA A 43 10.40 11.51 12.46
C ALA A 43 10.72 10.51 11.32
N PRO A 44 10.52 10.91 10.04
CA PRO A 44 10.94 10.10 8.90
C PRO A 44 12.44 9.83 8.91
N TYR A 45 12.85 8.67 8.41
CA TYR A 45 14.26 8.34 8.22
C TYR A 45 14.88 9.20 7.11
N ARG A 46 16.18 9.46 7.21
CA ARG A 46 16.93 10.10 6.14
C ARG A 46 17.21 9.08 5.06
N LEU A 47 16.82 9.41 3.83
CA LEU A 47 17.08 8.63 2.62
C LEU A 47 18.09 9.37 1.74
N ALA A 48 18.84 8.63 0.93
CA ALA A 48 19.70 9.22 -0.09
C ALA A 48 18.84 9.93 -1.16
N PRO A 49 19.39 10.92 -1.89
CA PRO A 49 18.62 11.62 -2.93
C PRO A 49 18.03 10.71 -4.02
N SER A 50 18.71 9.61 -4.36
CA SER A 50 18.22 8.62 -5.34
C SER A 50 17.00 7.86 -4.81
N GLU A 51 17.05 7.41 -3.56
CA GLU A 51 15.95 6.69 -2.90
C GLU A 51 14.73 7.60 -2.72
N MET A 52 14.95 8.87 -2.36
CA MET A 52 13.87 9.87 -2.27
C MET A 52 13.15 10.08 -3.60
N LYS A 53 13.91 10.13 -4.71
CA LYS A 53 13.34 10.28 -6.05
C LYS A 53 12.49 9.06 -6.43
N GLU A 54 13.01 7.86 -6.20
CA GLU A 54 12.29 6.62 -6.47
C GLU A 54 11.00 6.51 -5.64
N LEU A 55 11.09 6.77 -4.32
CA LEU A 55 9.94 6.77 -3.43
C LEU A 55 8.87 7.77 -3.88
N SER A 56 9.27 8.95 -4.34
CA SER A 56 8.32 9.97 -4.82
C SER A 56 7.54 9.51 -6.04
N VAL A 57 8.20 8.80 -6.98
CA VAL A 57 7.54 8.23 -8.17
C VAL A 57 6.53 7.16 -7.75
N GLN A 58 6.92 6.24 -6.85
CA GLN A 58 6.03 5.19 -6.36
C GLN A 58 4.82 5.76 -5.62
N LEU A 59 5.01 6.79 -4.78
CA LEU A 59 3.90 7.44 -4.08
C LEU A 59 2.92 8.11 -5.06
N GLN A 60 3.41 8.72 -6.14
CA GLN A 60 2.58 9.32 -7.17
C GLN A 60 1.73 8.27 -7.89
N GLU A 61 2.33 7.14 -8.28
CA GLU A 61 1.60 6.03 -8.89
C GLU A 61 0.51 5.47 -7.97
N LEU A 62 0.80 5.34 -6.66
CA LEU A 62 -0.17 4.86 -5.68
C LEU A 62 -1.31 5.86 -5.44
N LEU A 63 -1.03 7.17 -5.50
CA LEU A 63 -2.05 8.22 -5.43
C LEU A 63 -2.97 8.18 -6.64
N GLU A 64 -2.41 8.08 -7.85
CA GLU A 64 -3.17 8.02 -9.11
C GLU A 64 -4.05 6.77 -9.18
N LYS A 65 -3.54 5.63 -8.67
CA LYS A 65 -4.31 4.38 -8.57
C LYS A 65 -5.35 4.40 -7.44
N GLY A 66 -5.31 5.40 -6.55
CA GLY A 66 -6.26 5.56 -5.45
C GLY A 66 -6.01 4.60 -4.27
N PHE A 67 -4.83 3.99 -4.18
CA PHE A 67 -4.47 3.12 -3.06
C PHE A 67 -4.17 3.90 -1.78
N ILE A 68 -3.67 5.13 -1.92
CA ILE A 68 -3.37 6.02 -0.82
C ILE A 68 -4.06 7.38 -1.02
N ARG A 69 -4.20 8.13 0.06
CA ARG A 69 -4.72 9.50 0.05
C ARG A 69 -4.02 10.33 1.13
N PRO A 70 -3.94 11.66 0.96
CA PRO A 70 -3.48 12.55 2.02
C PRO A 70 -4.31 12.38 3.29
N SER A 71 -3.66 12.43 4.45
CA SER A 71 -4.32 12.38 5.76
C SER A 71 -3.49 13.13 6.80
N SER A 72 -4.14 13.51 7.89
CA SER A 72 -3.50 14.11 9.06
C SER A 72 -3.66 13.16 10.24
N SER A 73 -2.55 12.71 10.81
CA SER A 73 -2.52 11.86 12.01
C SER A 73 -1.79 12.59 13.15
N PRO A 74 -2.24 12.43 14.41
CA PRO A 74 -1.62 13.03 15.59
C PRO A 74 -0.24 12.44 15.93
#